data_AF-A0A7C9EEU7-F1
#
_entry.id   AF-A0A7C9EEU7-F1
#
_cell.length_a   1.000
_cell.length_b   1.000
_cell.length_c   1.000
_cell.angle_alpha   90.00
_cell.angle_beta   90.00
_cell.angle_gamma   90.00
#
_symmetry.space_group_name_H-M   'P 1'
#
loop_
_entity.id
_entity.type
_entity.pdbx_description
1 polymer ?
#
loop_
_entity_poly.entity_id
_entity_poly.type
_entity_poly.pdbx_seq_one_letter_code
_entity_poly.pdbx_strand_id
1 'polypeptide(L)'
;HQIWEHNLSDETTKAFSGDGYERNLNGSSPTSTSFAQPSGMALSPDTRELYIADSESSSIRALNLKTGGSRLLAGGDPIFPDNLFKFGDHDGIGSEVLLQHPLGVCFGQDGQVYIADSYNHKIKKLDPSNKRVTTLAGTGKAGFKDGKALTAQLSEPSGLVEVGNGKLFIADTNNSVIRYMDLNQAEPDLLTLELKGVQPPAPRGRTMKRLRKRLSADTQVIKVDGSSSTEGNLYLRISLPEGYHFSKEAQSKFNVETEPDNAVVIEPLDGFLGPEGSAMLHFKRSTSSPSMGRVNCKVYYCKEDEVCLYQSLAFEVPFKEEIPDSPPAEVILSHVVKPKDSGGDLQLPAAP
;
A
#
# COMPACT_ATOMS: atom_id res chain seq x y z
N HIS A 1 14.53 7.44 10.21
CA HIS A 1 15.44 7.11 9.07
C HIS A 1 16.73 6.48 9.58
N GLN A 2 16.74 5.17 9.80
CA GLN A 2 17.82 4.46 10.49
C GLN A 2 17.95 3.02 9.99
N ILE A 3 19.11 2.40 10.20
CA ILE A 3 19.34 0.97 10.06
C ILE A 3 19.40 0.36 11.46
N TRP A 4 18.68 -0.73 11.67
CA TRP A 4 18.53 -1.39 12.96
C TRP A 4 19.16 -2.78 12.94
N GLU A 5 19.62 -3.22 14.09
CA GLU A 5 20.14 -4.56 14.33
C GLU A 5 19.24 -5.25 15.36
N HIS A 6 18.86 -6.50 15.08
CA HIS A 6 18.19 -7.38 16.03
C HIS A 6 19.08 -8.60 16.27
N ASN A 7 19.50 -8.79 17.51
CA ASN A 7 20.29 -9.94 17.91
C ASN A 7 19.34 -11.09 18.28
N LEU A 8 19.39 -12.17 17.50
CA LEU A 8 18.53 -13.35 17.68
C LEU A 8 18.86 -14.17 18.93
N SER A 9 20.05 -13.99 19.52
CA SER A 9 20.48 -14.78 20.69
C SER A 9 19.99 -14.20 22.02
N ASP A 10 19.92 -12.88 22.14
CA ASP A 10 19.47 -12.17 23.34
C ASP A 10 18.17 -11.37 23.12
N GLU A 11 17.59 -11.48 21.92
CA GLU A 11 16.37 -10.80 21.48
C GLU A 11 16.41 -9.26 21.56
N THR A 12 17.61 -8.68 21.67
CA THR A 12 17.77 -7.23 21.75
C THR A 12 17.67 -6.58 20.38
N THR A 13 16.99 -5.44 20.32
CA THR A 13 16.80 -4.64 19.10
C THR A 13 17.28 -3.23 19.36
N LYS A 14 18.19 -2.72 18.53
CA LYS A 14 18.75 -1.37 18.66
C LYS A 14 18.98 -0.72 17.31
N ALA A 15 18.97 0.62 17.30
CA ALA A 15 19.47 1.37 16.15
C ALA A 15 20.98 1.11 16.02
N PHE A 16 21.40 0.66 14.84
CA PHE A 16 22.80 0.39 14.52
C PHE A 16 23.48 1.59 13.86
N SER A 17 22.77 2.28 12.95
CA SER A 17 23.26 3.44 12.22
C SER A 17 22.14 4.41 11.89
N GLY A 18 22.43 5.71 11.87
CA GLY A 18 21.45 6.75 11.63
C GLY A 18 21.08 7.48 12.91
N ASP A 19 21.25 8.80 12.92
CA ASP A 19 20.87 9.69 14.02
C ASP A 19 19.36 9.95 14.12
N GLY A 20 18.59 9.49 13.12
CA GLY A 20 17.14 9.59 13.07
C GLY A 20 16.61 10.70 12.17
N TYR A 21 17.41 11.73 11.86
CA TYR A 21 17.04 12.79 10.95
C TYR A 21 16.92 12.30 9.51
N GLU A 22 16.05 12.94 8.73
CA GLU A 22 15.86 12.67 7.30
C GLU A 22 16.84 13.49 6.47
N ARG A 23 18.01 12.93 6.15
CA ARG A 23 19.07 13.65 5.40
C ARG A 23 19.94 12.68 4.60
N ASN A 24 20.53 13.16 3.52
CA ASN A 24 21.61 12.49 2.79
C ASN A 24 23.00 12.72 3.45
N LEU A 25 23.11 12.50 4.77
CA LEU A 25 24.33 12.81 5.52
C LEU A 25 25.21 11.58 5.69
N ASN A 26 26.37 11.56 5.02
CA ASN A 26 27.42 10.55 5.21
C ASN A 26 28.34 10.94 6.38
N GLY A 27 28.77 9.94 7.15
CA GLY A 27 29.60 10.15 8.34
C GLY A 27 30.39 8.91 8.74
N SER A 28 31.32 9.05 9.69
CA SER A 28 32.23 7.96 10.10
C SER A 28 31.65 7.04 11.17
N SER A 29 30.51 7.41 11.79
CA SER A 29 29.88 6.73 12.91
C SER A 29 28.35 6.68 12.78
N PRO A 30 27.63 5.93 13.65
CA PRO A 30 26.17 5.86 13.65
C PRO A 30 25.51 7.23 13.85
N THR A 31 26.11 8.05 14.70
CA THR A 31 25.60 9.35 15.15
C THR A 31 25.99 10.51 14.24
N SER A 32 26.90 10.29 13.28
CA SER A 32 27.27 11.26 12.24
C SER A 32 26.71 10.89 10.87
N THR A 33 25.92 9.81 10.80
CA THR A 33 25.20 9.38 9.61
C THR A 33 23.71 9.69 9.80
N SER A 34 23.06 10.24 8.78
CA SER A 34 21.59 10.28 8.65
C SER A 34 21.21 9.58 7.36
N PHE A 35 20.01 9.01 7.31
CA PHE A 35 19.44 8.39 6.10
C PHE A 35 18.15 9.13 5.71
N ALA A 36 17.61 8.83 4.54
CA ALA A 36 16.34 9.35 4.06
C ALA A 36 15.55 8.19 3.42
N GLN A 37 14.67 7.61 4.24
CA GLN A 37 13.86 6.42 3.95
C GLN A 37 14.65 5.24 3.34
N PRO A 38 15.57 4.60 4.10
CA PRO A 38 16.29 3.44 3.60
C PRO A 38 15.33 2.25 3.43
N SER A 39 15.19 1.75 2.18
CA SER A 39 14.15 0.76 1.82
C SER A 39 14.69 -0.58 1.34
N GLY A 40 15.93 -0.61 0.86
CA GLY A 40 16.57 -1.81 0.33
C GLY A 40 17.97 -1.99 0.90
N MET A 41 18.38 -3.23 1.15
CA MET A 41 19.70 -3.52 1.68
C MET A 41 20.31 -4.82 1.14
N ALA A 42 21.61 -4.83 0.92
CA ALA A 42 22.37 -6.00 0.48
C ALA A 42 23.75 -6.04 1.14
N LEU A 43 24.16 -7.21 1.65
CA LEU A 43 25.46 -7.39 2.27
C LEU A 43 26.58 -7.52 1.24
N SER A 44 27.76 -6.98 1.56
CA SER A 44 28.99 -7.33 0.85
C SER A 44 29.40 -8.79 1.14
N PRO A 45 30.15 -9.47 0.24
CA PRO A 45 30.55 -10.87 0.43
C PRO A 45 31.39 -11.12 1.69
N ASP A 46 32.20 -10.13 2.07
CA ASP A 46 33.04 -10.18 3.26
C ASP A 46 32.30 -9.74 4.53
N THR A 47 31.01 -9.41 4.43
CA THR A 47 30.14 -8.95 5.52
C THR A 47 30.67 -7.72 6.26
N ARG A 48 31.46 -6.87 5.58
CA ARG A 48 32.01 -5.63 6.15
C ARG A 48 31.18 -4.40 5.80
N GLU A 49 30.45 -4.44 4.70
CA GLU A 49 29.60 -3.36 4.24
C GLU A 49 28.17 -3.83 4.02
N LEU A 50 27.22 -2.92 4.24
CA LEU A 50 25.84 -3.04 3.80
C LEU A 50 25.58 -1.98 2.73
N TYR A 51 25.20 -2.39 1.53
CA TYR A 51 24.71 -1.50 0.49
C TYR A 51 23.26 -1.15 0.77
N ILE A 52 22.91 0.13 0.69
CA ILE A 52 21.61 0.66 1.08
C ILE A 52 21.04 1.46 -0.09
N ALA A 53 19.80 1.15 -0.47
CA ALA A 53 18.95 2.04 -1.26
C ALA A 53 18.29 3.04 -0.32
N ASP A 54 18.77 4.28 -0.35
CA ASP A 54 18.28 5.39 0.48
C ASP A 54 17.32 6.22 -0.36
N SER A 55 16.03 5.93 -0.24
CA SER A 55 15.03 6.20 -1.27
C SER A 55 14.75 7.68 -1.44
N GLU A 56 14.50 8.40 -0.35
CA GLU A 56 14.16 9.83 -0.39
C GLU A 56 15.38 10.68 -0.78
N SER A 57 16.60 10.25 -0.45
CA SER A 57 17.82 10.92 -0.92
C SER A 57 18.19 10.57 -2.36
N SER A 58 17.46 9.64 -2.99
CA SER A 58 17.76 9.09 -4.32
C SER A 58 19.22 8.67 -4.47
N SER A 59 19.73 7.95 -3.46
CA SER A 59 21.14 7.56 -3.38
C SER A 59 21.33 6.08 -3.02
N ILE A 60 22.48 5.54 -3.45
CA ILE A 60 22.99 4.25 -2.98
C ILE A 60 24.21 4.52 -2.10
N ARG A 61 24.22 3.88 -0.93
CA ARG A 61 25.21 4.13 0.12
C ARG A 61 25.83 2.83 0.60
N ALA A 62 27.08 2.88 1.01
CA ALA A 62 27.74 1.77 1.71
C ALA A 62 27.87 2.12 3.19
N LEU A 63 27.26 1.32 4.05
CA LEU A 63 27.36 1.38 5.50
C LEU A 63 28.45 0.41 5.97
N ASN A 64 29.43 0.90 6.71
CA ASN A 64 30.46 0.08 7.33
C ASN A 64 29.90 -0.61 8.58
N LEU A 65 29.90 -1.94 8.61
CA LEU A 65 29.32 -2.73 9.70
C LEU A 65 30.20 -2.77 10.96
N LYS A 66 31.44 -2.26 10.92
CA LYS A 66 32.28 -2.11 12.10
C LYS A 66 32.08 -0.77 12.79
N THR A 67 31.99 0.31 12.01
CA THR A 67 31.91 1.67 12.57
C THR A 67 30.50 2.22 12.62
N GLY A 68 29.55 1.64 11.88
CA GLY A 68 28.22 2.20 11.66
C GLY A 68 28.23 3.54 10.92
N GLY A 69 29.35 3.90 10.28
CA GLY A 69 29.45 5.05 9.40
C GLY A 69 29.09 4.70 7.95
N SER A 70 28.72 5.68 7.16
CA SER A 70 28.31 5.50 5.77
C SER A 70 29.09 6.38 4.80
N ARG A 71 29.17 5.93 3.54
CA ARG A 71 29.75 6.68 2.42
C ARG A 71 28.87 6.58 1.17
N LEU A 72 28.91 7.62 0.35
CA LEU A 72 28.19 7.66 -0.91
C LEU A 72 28.82 6.73 -1.95
N LEU A 73 27.98 5.91 -2.59
CA LEU A 73 28.33 5.15 -3.79
C LEU A 73 27.81 5.82 -5.06
N ALA A 74 26.53 6.20 -5.10
CA ALA A 74 25.93 6.82 -6.28
C ALA A 74 24.69 7.66 -5.92
N GLY A 75 24.36 8.66 -6.73
CA GLY A 75 23.14 9.45 -6.57
C GLY A 75 23.22 10.52 -5.47
N GLY A 76 22.11 11.23 -5.28
CA GLY A 76 21.94 12.27 -4.25
C GLY A 76 22.87 13.49 -4.35
N ASP A 77 22.64 14.46 -3.46
CA ASP A 77 23.50 15.63 -3.29
C ASP A 77 24.63 15.31 -2.30
N PRO A 78 25.91 15.31 -2.74
CA PRO A 78 27.03 14.99 -1.85
C PRO A 78 27.47 16.20 -1.00
N ILE A 79 26.98 17.41 -1.28
CA ILE A 79 27.41 18.66 -0.65
C ILE A 79 26.39 19.13 0.39
N PHE A 80 25.10 19.09 0.06
CA PHE A 80 24.03 19.59 0.92
C PHE A 80 23.16 18.43 1.43
N PRO A 81 23.38 17.95 2.67
CA PRO A 81 22.68 16.78 3.20
C PRO A 81 21.15 16.94 3.28
N ASP A 82 20.67 18.18 3.43
CA ASP A 82 19.24 18.49 3.50
C ASP A 82 18.58 18.58 2.11
N ASN A 83 19.36 18.55 1.02
CA ASN A 83 18.82 18.52 -0.33
C ASN A 83 18.44 17.08 -0.73
N LEU A 84 17.18 16.75 -0.50
CA LEU A 84 16.58 15.46 -0.89
C LEU A 84 16.00 15.48 -2.32
N PHE A 85 16.08 16.60 -3.03
CA PHE A 85 15.43 16.79 -4.34
C PHE A 85 16.39 16.62 -5.53
N LYS A 86 17.61 16.10 -5.30
CA LYS A 86 18.55 15.78 -6.38
C LYS A 86 18.30 14.37 -6.91
N PHE A 87 17.28 14.26 -7.75
CA PHE A 87 16.86 13.02 -8.42
C PHE A 87 16.76 13.21 -9.94
N GLY A 88 16.57 12.11 -10.66
CA GLY A 88 16.41 12.07 -12.11
C GLY A 88 16.86 10.72 -12.67
N ASP A 89 17.12 10.65 -13.97
CA ASP A 89 17.56 9.42 -14.65
C ASP A 89 18.82 9.69 -15.47
N HIS A 90 19.98 9.47 -14.86
CA HIS A 90 21.27 9.66 -15.52
C HIS A 90 22.27 8.61 -15.04
N ASP A 91 22.85 7.88 -16.00
CA ASP A 91 23.95 6.95 -15.75
C ASP A 91 25.26 7.73 -15.65
N GLY A 92 26.23 7.23 -14.90
CA GLY A 92 27.44 8.01 -14.62
C GLY A 92 28.30 7.40 -13.53
N ILE A 93 29.08 8.24 -12.84
CA ILE A 93 29.96 7.80 -11.75
C ILE A 93 29.65 8.60 -10.49
N GLY A 94 29.47 7.90 -9.37
CA GLY A 94 29.30 8.55 -8.08
C GLY A 94 28.12 9.53 -8.04
N SER A 95 28.39 10.77 -7.66
CA SER A 95 27.38 11.83 -7.52
C SER A 95 26.88 12.45 -8.83
N GLU A 96 27.42 12.05 -9.98
CA GLU A 96 26.91 12.39 -11.32
C GLU A 96 25.70 11.54 -11.72
N VAL A 97 25.54 10.38 -11.08
CA VAL A 97 24.39 9.50 -11.28
C VAL A 97 23.15 10.20 -10.74
N LEU A 98 22.05 10.11 -11.48
CA LEU A 98 20.72 10.45 -10.98
C LEU A 98 19.87 9.17 -10.95
N LEU A 99 19.28 8.96 -9.77
CA LEU A 99 18.29 7.91 -9.48
C LEU A 99 16.98 8.61 -9.07
N GLN A 100 15.89 7.87 -9.00
CA GLN A 100 14.62 8.38 -8.51
C GLN A 100 13.93 7.33 -7.63
N HIS A 101 13.96 7.59 -6.33
CA HIS A 101 13.31 6.77 -5.30
C HIS A 101 13.65 5.26 -5.42
N PRO A 102 14.94 4.88 -5.37
CA PRO A 102 15.34 3.48 -5.45
C PRO A 102 14.88 2.72 -4.20
N LEU A 103 14.24 1.57 -4.38
CA LEU A 103 13.65 0.80 -3.27
C LEU A 103 14.43 -0.48 -2.96
N GLY A 104 15.16 -1.02 -3.94
CA GLY A 104 15.82 -2.31 -3.82
C GLY A 104 17.28 -2.26 -4.25
N VAL A 105 18.12 -3.01 -3.54
CA VAL A 105 19.48 -3.35 -3.96
C VAL A 105 19.75 -4.84 -3.77
N CYS A 106 20.56 -5.42 -4.64
CA CYS A 106 21.06 -6.79 -4.52
C CYS A 106 22.55 -6.81 -4.88
N PHE A 107 23.37 -7.44 -4.04
CA PHE A 107 24.76 -7.73 -4.41
C PHE A 107 24.81 -9.03 -5.21
N GLY A 108 25.37 -8.99 -6.41
CA GLY A 108 25.47 -10.14 -7.30
C GLY A 108 26.77 -10.91 -7.12
N GLN A 109 26.77 -12.17 -7.57
CA GLN A 109 27.96 -13.05 -7.54
C GLN A 109 29.10 -12.55 -8.43
N ASP A 110 28.80 -11.68 -9.40
CA ASP A 110 29.74 -10.99 -10.27
C ASP A 110 30.42 -9.78 -9.61
N GLY A 111 30.12 -9.52 -8.34
CA GLY A 111 30.69 -8.41 -7.57
C GLY A 111 30.02 -7.05 -7.81
N GLN A 112 28.89 -7.03 -8.53
CA GLN A 112 28.16 -5.81 -8.85
C GLN A 112 26.97 -5.62 -7.89
N VAL A 113 26.52 -4.38 -7.74
CA VAL A 113 25.28 -4.05 -7.02
C VAL A 113 24.20 -3.73 -8.05
N TYR A 114 23.13 -4.50 -8.03
CA TYR A 114 21.94 -4.26 -8.84
C TYR A 114 20.97 -3.37 -8.06
N ILE A 115 20.31 -2.45 -8.75
CA ILE A 115 19.47 -1.41 -8.16
C ILE A 115 18.10 -1.44 -8.84
N ALA A 116 17.03 -1.49 -8.06
CA ALA A 116 15.68 -1.17 -8.52
C ALA A 116 15.49 0.34 -8.40
N ASP A 117 15.65 1.04 -9.53
CA ASP A 117 15.47 2.48 -9.64
C ASP A 117 14.00 2.76 -9.94
N SER A 118 13.19 2.69 -8.89
CA SER A 118 11.76 2.35 -8.96
C SER A 118 10.95 3.36 -9.77
N TYR A 119 11.12 4.66 -9.51
CA TYR A 119 10.34 5.71 -10.19
C TYR A 119 10.89 6.03 -11.57
N ASN A 120 12.13 5.65 -11.86
CA ASN A 120 12.64 5.62 -13.23
C ASN A 120 12.25 4.33 -13.98
N HIS A 121 11.55 3.39 -13.34
CA HIS A 121 11.08 2.14 -13.94
C HIS A 121 12.21 1.34 -14.62
N LYS A 122 13.38 1.32 -13.96
CA LYS A 122 14.60 0.73 -14.49
C LYS A 122 15.27 -0.17 -13.46
N ILE A 123 16.01 -1.14 -13.97
CA ILE A 123 17.03 -1.83 -13.20
C ILE A 123 18.38 -1.26 -13.63
N LYS A 124 19.17 -0.82 -12.65
CA LYS A 124 20.53 -0.31 -12.88
C LYS A 124 21.56 -1.24 -12.25
N LYS A 125 22.78 -1.19 -12.76
CA LYS A 125 23.94 -1.94 -12.28
C LYS A 125 25.02 -0.96 -11.85
N LEU A 126 25.53 -1.14 -10.64
CA LEU A 126 26.56 -0.35 -9.98
C LEU A 126 27.80 -1.20 -9.74
N ASP A 127 28.95 -0.72 -10.19
CA ASP A 127 30.25 -1.27 -9.80
C ASP A 127 30.72 -0.58 -8.52
N PRO A 128 30.74 -1.25 -7.35
CA PRO A 128 31.10 -0.61 -6.09
C PRO A 128 32.58 -0.18 -6.01
N SER A 129 33.46 -0.70 -6.88
CA SER A 129 34.89 -0.41 -6.88
C SER A 129 35.21 0.95 -7.52
N ASN A 130 34.56 1.27 -8.64
CA ASN A 130 34.77 2.51 -9.39
C ASN A 130 33.54 3.44 -9.38
N LYS A 131 32.45 3.04 -8.72
CA LYS A 131 31.19 3.79 -8.55
C LYS A 131 30.42 4.07 -9.84
N ARG A 132 30.68 3.34 -10.92
CA ARG A 132 29.97 3.49 -12.18
C ARG A 132 28.59 2.84 -12.10
N VAL A 133 27.56 3.57 -12.50
CA VAL A 133 26.19 3.09 -12.67
C VAL A 133 25.81 3.10 -14.14
N THR A 134 25.15 2.03 -14.59
CA THR A 134 24.61 1.87 -15.95
C THR A 134 23.21 1.27 -15.91
N THR A 135 22.36 1.65 -16.86
CA THR A 135 21.05 1.04 -17.06
C THR A 135 21.21 -0.37 -17.60
N LEU A 136 20.61 -1.34 -16.91
CA LEU A 136 20.64 -2.76 -17.28
C LEU A 136 19.34 -3.19 -17.97
N ALA A 137 18.20 -2.69 -17.49
CA ALA A 137 16.88 -3.01 -18.04
C ALA A 137 15.89 -1.87 -17.83
N GLY A 138 14.85 -1.83 -18.68
CA GLY A 138 13.78 -0.84 -18.61
C GLY A 138 14.00 0.34 -19.55
N THR A 139 12.92 0.79 -20.20
CA THR A 139 12.94 1.94 -21.12
C THR A 139 12.86 3.29 -20.41
N GLY A 140 12.58 3.33 -19.10
CA GLY A 140 12.26 4.57 -18.39
C GLY A 140 10.77 4.92 -18.34
N LYS A 141 9.93 4.24 -19.15
CA LYS A 141 8.49 4.47 -19.19
C LYS A 141 7.74 3.34 -18.47
N ALA A 142 6.90 3.72 -17.50
CA ALA A 142 5.98 2.79 -16.83
C ALA A 142 5.18 1.97 -17.83
N GLY A 143 5.13 0.67 -17.63
CA GLY A 143 4.30 -0.24 -18.41
C GLY A 143 4.69 -1.69 -18.22
N PHE A 144 4.08 -2.56 -19.02
CA PHE A 144 4.32 -3.99 -18.99
C PHE A 144 4.66 -4.49 -20.38
N LYS A 145 5.91 -4.93 -20.56
CA LYS A 145 6.39 -5.51 -21.81
C LYS A 145 7.60 -6.41 -21.54
N ASP A 146 7.52 -7.67 -21.98
CA ASP A 146 8.64 -8.60 -22.03
C ASP A 146 9.51 -8.39 -23.28
N GLY A 147 10.76 -8.86 -23.24
CA GLY A 147 11.70 -8.85 -24.37
C GLY A 147 13.12 -8.51 -23.95
N LYS A 148 13.92 -8.00 -24.88
CA LYS A 148 15.29 -7.55 -24.59
C LYS A 148 15.29 -6.53 -23.47
N ALA A 149 16.19 -6.69 -22.49
CA ALA A 149 16.15 -5.96 -21.22
C ALA A 149 16.01 -4.43 -21.38
N LEU A 150 16.76 -3.82 -22.30
CA LEU A 150 16.71 -2.37 -22.56
C LEU A 150 15.43 -1.88 -23.26
N THR A 151 14.64 -2.80 -23.83
CA THR A 151 13.38 -2.49 -24.54
C THR A 151 12.14 -2.97 -23.79
N ALA A 152 12.33 -3.76 -22.74
CA ALA A 152 11.28 -4.21 -21.84
C ALA A 152 10.79 -3.05 -20.97
N GLN A 153 9.56 -3.17 -20.47
CA GLN A 153 8.95 -2.18 -19.58
C GLN A 153 8.69 -2.78 -18.21
N LEU A 154 8.90 -1.96 -17.20
CA LEU A 154 8.66 -2.19 -15.79
C LEU A 154 7.72 -1.09 -15.28
N SER A 155 7.12 -1.30 -14.12
CA SER A 155 6.32 -0.29 -13.41
C SER A 155 6.60 -0.40 -11.91
N GLU A 156 7.40 0.54 -11.43
CA GLU A 156 7.84 0.66 -10.02
C GLU A 156 8.38 -0.67 -9.44
N PRO A 157 9.48 -1.21 -10.01
CA PRO A 157 10.14 -2.36 -9.41
C PRO A 157 10.61 -2.00 -8.00
N SER A 158 10.24 -2.79 -6.99
CA SER A 158 10.51 -2.45 -5.58
C SER A 158 11.65 -3.24 -4.96
N GLY A 159 11.90 -4.45 -5.45
CA GLY A 159 12.89 -5.35 -4.88
C GLY A 159 13.49 -6.26 -5.94
N LEU A 160 14.69 -6.75 -5.66
CA LEU A 160 15.38 -7.69 -6.52
C LEU A 160 16.26 -8.65 -5.72
N VAL A 161 16.48 -9.86 -6.24
CA VAL A 161 17.33 -10.88 -5.61
C VAL A 161 17.96 -11.77 -6.67
N GLU A 162 19.24 -12.08 -6.53
CA GLU A 162 19.87 -13.12 -7.33
C GLU A 162 19.62 -14.49 -6.68
N VAL A 163 19.07 -15.43 -7.46
CA VAL A 163 18.72 -16.79 -6.99
C VAL A 163 19.74 -17.85 -7.42
N GLY A 164 20.93 -17.42 -7.85
CA GLY A 164 22.05 -18.25 -8.29
C GLY A 164 22.13 -18.43 -9.81
N ASN A 165 23.32 -18.83 -10.29
CA ASN A 165 23.65 -18.98 -11.70
C ASN A 165 23.32 -17.72 -12.52
N GLY A 166 23.51 -16.52 -11.95
CA GLY A 166 23.24 -15.25 -12.62
C GLY A 166 21.75 -14.94 -12.82
N LYS A 167 20.81 -15.71 -12.26
CA LYS A 167 19.38 -15.38 -12.38
C LYS A 167 18.98 -14.31 -11.40
N LEU A 168 18.60 -13.14 -11.90
CA LEU A 168 18.05 -12.05 -11.11
C LEU A 168 16.52 -12.05 -11.19
N PHE A 169 15.86 -12.10 -10.03
CA PHE A 169 14.41 -11.93 -9.89
C PHE A 169 14.10 -10.50 -9.45
N ILE A 170 13.01 -9.95 -9.96
CA ILE A 170 12.58 -8.57 -9.77
C ILE A 170 11.09 -8.57 -9.40
N ALA A 171 10.74 -7.90 -8.31
CA ALA A 171 9.35 -7.61 -7.96
C ALA A 171 8.88 -6.36 -8.72
N ASP A 172 8.14 -6.57 -9.81
CA ASP A 172 7.61 -5.50 -10.68
C ASP A 172 6.22 -5.08 -10.17
N THR A 173 6.24 -4.28 -9.10
CA THR A 173 5.16 -4.09 -8.14
C THR A 173 3.84 -3.67 -8.77
N ASN A 174 3.84 -2.61 -9.58
CA ASN A 174 2.60 -2.06 -10.13
C ASN A 174 2.07 -2.90 -11.30
N ASN A 175 2.89 -3.80 -11.84
CA ASN A 175 2.44 -4.82 -12.79
C ASN A 175 1.95 -6.10 -12.09
N SER A 176 2.09 -6.22 -10.76
CA SER A 176 1.68 -7.40 -9.97
C SER A 176 2.32 -8.71 -10.44
N VAL A 177 3.57 -8.66 -10.91
CA VAL A 177 4.29 -9.82 -11.45
C VAL A 177 5.72 -9.91 -10.91
N ILE A 178 6.29 -11.11 -10.97
CA ILE A 178 7.73 -11.32 -10.80
C ILE A 178 8.36 -11.40 -12.19
N ARG A 179 9.40 -10.61 -12.42
CA ARG A 179 10.21 -10.65 -13.64
C ARG A 179 11.53 -11.34 -13.34
N TYR A 180 12.16 -11.89 -14.36
CA TYR A 180 13.50 -12.44 -14.23
C TYR A 180 14.37 -12.15 -15.46
N MET A 181 15.68 -12.16 -15.26
CA MET A 181 16.68 -12.06 -16.31
C MET A 181 17.96 -12.85 -15.95
N ASP A 182 18.74 -13.25 -16.94
CA ASP A 182 20.01 -13.96 -16.77
C ASP A 182 21.20 -13.02 -16.99
N LEU A 183 21.89 -12.68 -15.90
CA LEU A 183 23.01 -11.75 -15.85
C LEU A 183 24.27 -12.25 -16.58
N ASN A 184 24.36 -13.54 -16.88
CA ASN A 184 25.49 -14.10 -17.64
C ASN A 184 25.38 -13.83 -19.14
N GLN A 185 24.21 -13.39 -19.61
CA GLN A 185 23.99 -13.04 -21.01
C GLN A 185 24.47 -11.62 -21.27
N ALA A 186 25.18 -11.41 -22.37
CA ALA A 186 25.59 -10.07 -22.79
C ALA A 186 24.39 -9.17 -23.11
N GLU A 187 23.34 -9.76 -23.69
CA GLU A 187 22.07 -9.09 -24.02
C GLU A 187 20.88 -9.85 -23.41
N PRO A 188 20.67 -9.69 -22.09
CA PRO A 188 19.66 -10.45 -21.39
C PRO A 188 18.25 -10.06 -21.85
N ASP A 189 17.34 -11.04 -21.83
CA ASP A 189 15.91 -10.77 -21.89
C ASP A 189 15.36 -10.55 -20.48
N LEU A 190 14.42 -9.61 -20.34
CA LEU A 190 13.61 -9.42 -19.15
C LEU A 190 12.23 -10.03 -19.41
N LEU A 191 11.94 -11.11 -18.70
CA LEU A 191 10.77 -11.96 -18.94
C LEU A 191 9.92 -12.09 -17.68
N THR A 192 8.63 -12.35 -17.86
CA THR A 192 7.73 -12.65 -16.75
C THR A 192 7.95 -14.09 -16.27
N LEU A 193 8.07 -14.28 -14.96
CA LEU A 193 8.21 -15.60 -14.35
C LEU A 193 6.86 -16.34 -14.37
N GLU A 194 6.76 -17.38 -15.18
CA GLU A 194 5.59 -18.26 -15.19
C GLU A 194 5.63 -19.25 -14.01
N LEU A 195 4.63 -19.18 -13.12
CA LEU A 195 4.46 -20.13 -12.02
C LEU A 195 3.71 -21.39 -12.49
N LYS A 196 4.42 -22.29 -13.17
CA LYS A 196 3.85 -23.55 -13.67
C LYS A 196 3.49 -24.50 -12.53
N GLY A 197 2.30 -25.09 -12.59
CA GLY A 197 1.84 -26.07 -11.60
C GLY A 197 1.37 -25.48 -10.27
N VAL A 198 1.35 -24.14 -10.14
CA VAL A 198 0.78 -23.46 -8.98
C VAL A 198 -0.68 -23.13 -9.29
N GLN A 199 -1.61 -23.77 -8.59
CA GLN A 199 -2.99 -23.32 -8.64
C GLN A 199 -3.16 -22.11 -7.71
N PRO A 200 -3.84 -21.04 -8.17
CA PRO A 200 -4.26 -19.98 -7.28
C PRO A 200 -4.98 -20.60 -6.07
N PRO A 201 -4.77 -20.08 -4.85
CA PRO A 201 -5.57 -20.51 -3.72
C PRO A 201 -7.04 -20.45 -4.13
N ALA A 202 -7.78 -21.56 -3.94
CA ALA A 202 -9.21 -21.52 -4.11
C ALA A 202 -9.72 -20.31 -3.32
N PRO A 203 -10.51 -19.40 -3.91
CA PRO A 203 -11.04 -18.27 -3.18
C PRO A 203 -11.64 -18.84 -1.91
N ARG A 204 -11.11 -18.44 -0.75
CA ARG A 204 -11.62 -18.96 0.52
C ARG A 204 -13.11 -18.66 0.48
N GLY A 205 -13.94 -19.70 0.39
CA GLY A 205 -15.37 -19.56 0.64
C GLY A 205 -15.42 -18.80 1.95
N ARG A 206 -16.04 -17.61 1.94
CA ARG A 206 -15.93 -16.64 3.04
C ARG A 206 -16.35 -17.34 4.32
N THR A 207 -15.40 -17.92 5.06
CA THR A 207 -15.65 -18.43 6.40
C THR A 207 -15.90 -17.18 7.21
N MET A 208 -17.18 -16.91 7.42
CA MET A 208 -17.73 -15.80 8.19
C MET A 208 -16.89 -15.65 9.45
N LYS A 209 -15.94 -14.72 9.42
CA LYS A 209 -15.01 -14.52 10.53
C LYS A 209 -15.82 -13.94 11.67
N ARG A 210 -16.20 -14.86 12.56
CA ARG A 210 -16.78 -14.65 13.87
C ARG A 210 -15.84 -13.78 14.70
N LEU A 211 -16.09 -12.48 14.68
CA LEU A 211 -15.79 -11.51 15.71
C LEU A 211 -16.88 -10.46 15.52
N ARG A 212 -17.80 -10.32 16.48
CA ARG A 212 -18.74 -9.18 16.54
C ARG A 212 -17.88 -7.93 16.33
N LYS A 213 -17.85 -7.39 15.11
CA LYS A 213 -17.05 -6.20 14.81
C LYS A 213 -17.67 -5.09 15.63
N ARG A 214 -16.95 -4.63 16.66
CA ARG A 214 -17.31 -3.37 17.30
C ARG A 214 -17.31 -2.32 16.20
N LEU A 215 -18.42 -1.61 16.06
CA LEU A 215 -18.48 -0.44 15.20
C LEU A 215 -17.34 0.51 15.62
N SER A 216 -16.75 1.20 14.65
CA SER A 216 -15.73 2.20 14.98
C SER A 216 -16.36 3.31 15.83
N ALA A 217 -15.57 3.95 16.69
CA ALA A 217 -16.08 4.93 17.65
C ALA A 217 -16.78 6.14 16.98
N ASP A 218 -16.45 6.41 15.72
CA ASP A 218 -17.01 7.45 14.88
C ASP A 218 -18.25 7.02 14.07
N THR A 219 -18.69 5.76 14.16
CA THR A 219 -19.83 5.26 13.40
C THR A 219 -21.16 5.78 13.97
N GLN A 220 -21.94 6.45 13.13
CA GLN A 220 -23.30 6.86 13.46
C GLN A 220 -24.29 5.72 13.23
N VAL A 221 -24.93 5.25 14.30
CA VAL A 221 -26.00 4.23 14.22
C VAL A 221 -27.34 4.90 13.91
N ILE A 222 -28.03 4.40 12.89
CA ILE A 222 -29.33 4.87 12.43
C ILE A 222 -30.31 3.71 12.58
N LYS A 223 -31.29 3.86 13.46
CA LYS A 223 -32.36 2.87 13.60
C LYS A 223 -33.44 3.19 12.57
N VAL A 224 -33.80 2.21 11.76
CA VAL A 224 -34.88 2.34 10.80
C VAL A 224 -36.10 1.54 11.23
N ASP A 225 -37.24 1.88 10.65
CA ASP A 225 -38.42 1.04 10.76
C ASP A 225 -38.18 -0.27 10.01
N GLY A 226 -38.41 -1.34 10.74
CA GLY A 226 -38.21 -2.71 10.30
C GLY A 226 -39.29 -3.25 9.38
N SER A 227 -39.18 -4.55 9.08
CA SER A 227 -40.20 -5.28 8.32
C SER A 227 -40.64 -6.56 9.02
N SER A 228 -41.91 -6.94 8.82
CA SER A 228 -42.47 -8.26 9.17
C SER A 228 -42.63 -9.17 7.95
N SER A 229 -42.29 -8.69 6.74
CA SER A 229 -42.43 -9.46 5.50
C SER A 229 -41.37 -10.54 5.36
N THR A 230 -41.70 -11.61 4.65
CA THR A 230 -40.81 -12.73 4.31
C THR A 230 -39.69 -12.31 3.37
N GLU A 231 -39.97 -11.41 2.44
CA GLU A 231 -39.02 -10.88 1.47
C GLU A 231 -39.31 -9.41 1.16
N GLY A 232 -38.38 -8.76 0.47
CA GLY A 232 -38.53 -7.37 0.09
C GLY A 232 -37.21 -6.73 -0.31
N ASN A 233 -37.23 -5.40 -0.42
CA ASN A 233 -36.07 -4.60 -0.81
C ASN A 233 -35.73 -3.56 0.26
N LEU A 234 -34.44 -3.41 0.52
CA LEU A 234 -33.85 -2.32 1.29
C LEU A 234 -33.28 -1.30 0.29
N TYR A 235 -33.82 -0.09 0.29
CA TYR A 235 -33.35 1.00 -0.55
C TYR A 235 -32.47 1.94 0.27
N LEU A 236 -31.16 1.84 0.06
CA LEU A 236 -30.19 2.74 0.64
C LEU A 236 -30.21 4.07 -0.12
N ARG A 237 -30.41 5.18 0.60
CA ARG A 237 -30.51 6.54 0.04
C ARG A 237 -29.74 7.52 0.92
N ILE A 238 -28.46 7.72 0.60
CA ILE A 238 -27.63 8.69 1.31
C ILE A 238 -27.53 9.95 0.47
N SER A 239 -27.91 11.09 1.03
CA SER A 239 -27.77 12.38 0.37
C SER A 239 -26.69 13.23 1.02
N LEU A 240 -26.12 14.12 0.22
CA LEU A 240 -25.14 15.10 0.65
C LEU A 240 -25.81 16.48 0.78
N PRO A 241 -25.32 17.35 1.67
CA PRO A 241 -25.79 18.74 1.72
C PRO A 241 -25.33 19.52 0.49
N GLU A 242 -25.94 20.71 0.30
CA GLU A 242 -25.59 21.61 -0.79
C GLU A 242 -24.10 21.97 -0.77
N GLY A 243 -23.47 22.01 -1.96
CA GLY A 243 -22.04 22.26 -2.13
C GLY A 243 -21.13 21.03 -1.99
N TYR A 244 -21.69 19.84 -1.72
CA TYR A 244 -20.93 18.59 -1.62
C TYR A 244 -21.30 17.59 -2.70
N HIS A 245 -20.31 16.78 -3.12
CA HIS A 245 -20.50 15.66 -4.04
C HIS A 245 -19.75 14.41 -3.54
N PHE A 246 -20.14 13.22 -4.03
CA PHE A 246 -19.43 11.99 -3.71
C PHE A 246 -18.03 12.01 -4.34
N SER A 247 -17.03 11.45 -3.65
CA SER A 247 -15.64 11.41 -4.15
C SER A 247 -15.54 10.58 -5.43
N LYS A 248 -14.73 11.07 -6.40
CA LYS A 248 -14.43 10.35 -7.65
C LYS A 248 -13.28 9.35 -7.47
N GLU A 249 -12.38 9.64 -6.53
CA GLU A 249 -11.16 8.90 -6.21
C GLU A 249 -11.46 7.74 -5.26
N ALA A 250 -12.37 7.94 -4.30
CA ALA A 250 -12.75 6.95 -3.30
C ALA A 250 -14.25 6.65 -3.37
N GLN A 251 -14.61 5.48 -3.90
CA GLN A 251 -16.01 5.08 -4.01
C GLN A 251 -16.61 4.73 -2.65
N SER A 252 -17.79 5.32 -2.37
CA SER A 252 -18.60 4.99 -1.20
C SER A 252 -19.11 3.56 -1.28
N LYS A 253 -19.10 2.85 -0.15
CA LYS A 253 -19.33 1.40 -0.11
C LYS A 253 -20.16 0.98 1.09
N PHE A 254 -20.80 -0.18 0.97
CA PHE A 254 -21.56 -0.80 2.04
C PHE A 254 -21.21 -2.27 2.24
N ASN A 255 -21.53 -2.81 3.42
CA ASN A 255 -21.61 -4.24 3.70
C ASN A 255 -22.76 -4.53 4.66
N VAL A 256 -23.18 -5.79 4.70
CA VAL A 256 -24.33 -6.24 5.48
C VAL A 256 -23.93 -7.30 6.51
N GLU A 257 -24.52 -7.20 7.69
CA GLU A 257 -24.43 -8.17 8.78
C GLU A 257 -25.85 -8.52 9.25
N THR A 258 -26.07 -9.72 9.79
CA THR A 258 -27.37 -10.15 10.34
C THR A 258 -27.20 -10.87 11.67
N GLU A 259 -28.11 -10.67 12.62
CA GLU A 259 -28.13 -11.35 13.92
C GLU A 259 -29.55 -11.91 14.20
N PRO A 260 -29.73 -13.21 14.46
CA PRO A 260 -28.73 -14.29 14.38
C PRO A 260 -28.16 -14.46 12.96
N ASP A 261 -26.96 -15.05 12.87
CA ASP A 261 -26.34 -15.35 11.57
C ASP A 261 -27.29 -16.20 10.71
N ASN A 262 -27.43 -15.85 9.44
CA ASN A 262 -28.30 -16.52 8.46
C ASN A 262 -29.82 -16.45 8.77
N ALA A 263 -30.28 -15.65 9.73
CA ALA A 263 -31.72 -15.46 9.96
C ALA A 263 -32.41 -14.76 8.76
N VAL A 264 -31.66 -13.90 8.05
CA VAL A 264 -32.08 -13.21 6.83
C VAL A 264 -30.93 -13.25 5.82
N VAL A 265 -31.23 -13.60 4.58
CA VAL A 265 -30.31 -13.47 3.45
C VAL A 265 -30.52 -12.10 2.84
N ILE A 266 -29.48 -11.27 2.77
CA ILE A 266 -29.53 -9.93 2.15
C ILE A 266 -28.47 -9.87 1.06
N GLU A 267 -28.90 -9.60 -0.18
CA GLU A 267 -28.03 -9.56 -1.35
C GLU A 267 -28.12 -8.21 -2.07
N PRO A 268 -26.99 -7.62 -2.47
CA PRO A 268 -25.63 -8.12 -2.26
C PRO A 268 -25.14 -7.91 -0.81
N LEU A 269 -24.27 -8.80 -0.31
CA LEU A 269 -23.69 -8.70 1.04
C LEU A 269 -22.73 -7.50 1.20
N ASP A 270 -22.15 -7.03 0.10
CA ASP A 270 -21.33 -5.84 0.02
C ASP A 270 -21.41 -5.24 -1.37
N GLY A 271 -21.09 -3.96 -1.50
CA GLY A 271 -21.17 -3.26 -2.77
C GLY A 271 -20.81 -1.79 -2.66
N PHE A 272 -21.00 -1.08 -3.78
CA PHE A 272 -20.77 0.35 -3.87
C PHE A 272 -22.09 1.10 -3.92
N LEU A 273 -22.09 2.32 -3.38
CA LEU A 273 -23.16 3.27 -3.64
C LEU A 273 -23.03 3.77 -5.07
N GLY A 274 -24.16 3.91 -5.75
CA GLY A 274 -24.21 4.60 -7.04
C GLY A 274 -23.81 6.08 -6.92
N PRO A 275 -23.65 6.78 -8.05
CA PRO A 275 -23.23 8.19 -8.08
C PRO A 275 -24.14 9.12 -7.25
N GLU A 276 -25.42 8.77 -7.11
CA GLU A 276 -26.43 9.50 -6.34
C GLU A 276 -26.52 9.03 -4.87
N GLY A 277 -25.55 8.26 -4.39
CA GLY A 277 -25.55 7.75 -3.01
C GLY A 277 -26.58 6.65 -2.74
N SER A 278 -27.02 5.94 -3.79
CA SER A 278 -28.09 4.95 -3.69
C SER A 278 -27.63 3.51 -3.97
N ALA A 279 -28.27 2.55 -3.31
CA ALA A 279 -28.12 1.13 -3.59
C ALA A 279 -29.42 0.39 -3.24
N MET A 280 -29.67 -0.74 -3.89
CA MET A 280 -30.79 -1.63 -3.59
C MET A 280 -30.26 -2.97 -3.15
N LEU A 281 -30.78 -3.48 -2.03
CA LEU A 281 -30.48 -4.80 -1.53
C LEU A 281 -31.77 -5.58 -1.41
N HIS A 282 -31.80 -6.79 -1.94
CA HIS A 282 -32.93 -7.70 -1.76
C HIS A 282 -32.74 -8.51 -0.49
N PHE A 283 -33.78 -8.65 0.33
CA PHE A 283 -33.75 -9.50 1.50
C PHE A 283 -34.78 -10.62 1.40
N LYS A 284 -34.42 -11.79 1.96
CA LYS A 284 -35.31 -12.93 2.15
C LYS A 284 -35.03 -13.59 3.49
N ARG A 285 -36.07 -13.74 4.30
CA ARG A 285 -35.98 -14.36 5.62
C ARG A 285 -35.79 -15.87 5.50
N SER A 286 -34.87 -16.39 6.29
CA SER A 286 -34.68 -17.84 6.44
C SER A 286 -35.40 -18.39 7.67
N THR A 287 -35.77 -17.50 8.61
CA THR A 287 -36.47 -17.84 9.85
C THR A 287 -37.60 -16.84 10.15
N SER A 288 -38.68 -17.34 10.76
CA SER A 288 -39.82 -16.52 11.21
C SER A 288 -39.57 -15.79 12.53
N SER A 289 -38.53 -16.17 13.27
CA SER A 289 -38.12 -15.51 14.51
C SER A 289 -37.63 -14.08 14.26
N PRO A 290 -37.79 -13.16 15.24
CA PRO A 290 -37.21 -11.82 15.15
C PRO A 290 -35.70 -11.85 14.96
N SER A 291 -35.20 -10.96 14.10
CA SER A 291 -33.78 -10.82 13.79
C SER A 291 -33.43 -9.37 13.48
N MET A 292 -32.13 -9.06 13.37
CA MET A 292 -31.63 -7.72 13.07
C MET A 292 -30.72 -7.79 11.85
N GLY A 293 -31.01 -6.99 10.83
CA GLY A 293 -30.05 -6.67 9.77
C GLY A 293 -29.28 -5.40 10.12
N ARG A 294 -28.01 -5.33 9.75
CA ARG A 294 -27.20 -4.12 9.83
C ARG A 294 -26.54 -3.84 8.49
N VAL A 295 -26.78 -2.66 7.93
CA VAL A 295 -26.12 -2.18 6.71
C VAL A 295 -25.08 -1.11 7.09
N ASN A 296 -23.80 -1.48 7.07
CA ASN A 296 -22.70 -0.58 7.37
C ASN A 296 -22.26 0.14 6.09
N CYS A 297 -22.16 1.46 6.12
CA CYS A 297 -21.76 2.29 4.99
C CYS A 297 -20.53 3.12 5.33
N LYS A 298 -19.59 3.22 4.39
CA LYS A 298 -18.52 4.23 4.39
C LYS A 298 -18.79 5.19 3.25
N VAL A 299 -19.09 6.43 3.60
CA VAL A 299 -19.47 7.49 2.67
C VAL A 299 -18.30 8.44 2.50
N TYR A 300 -17.79 8.57 1.29
CA TYR A 300 -16.72 9.50 0.92
C TYR A 300 -17.29 10.63 0.08
N TYR A 301 -17.03 11.87 0.50
CA TYR A 301 -17.62 13.06 -0.10
C TYR A 301 -16.67 14.25 -0.01
N CYS A 302 -16.75 15.16 -0.98
CA CYS A 302 -15.87 16.32 -1.12
C CYS A 302 -16.71 17.58 -1.28
N LYS A 303 -16.15 18.72 -0.87
CA LYS A 303 -16.74 20.04 -1.12
C LYS A 303 -15.99 20.67 -2.28
N GLU A 304 -16.57 20.69 -3.47
CA GLU A 304 -15.93 21.19 -4.70
C GLU A 304 -14.46 20.68 -4.84
N ASP A 305 -13.47 21.58 -4.92
CA ASP A 305 -12.04 21.29 -5.03
C ASP A 305 -11.30 21.22 -3.66
N GLU A 306 -12.03 21.21 -2.54
CA GLU A 306 -11.46 21.11 -1.20
C GLU A 306 -11.21 19.65 -0.75
N VAL A 307 -10.73 19.50 0.47
CA VAL A 307 -10.39 18.20 1.08
C VAL A 307 -11.60 17.28 1.16
N CYS A 308 -11.48 16.06 0.63
CA CYS A 308 -12.49 15.02 0.78
C CYS A 308 -12.54 14.46 2.21
N LEU A 309 -13.75 14.26 2.70
CA LEU A 309 -14.05 13.72 4.03
C LEU A 309 -14.71 12.34 3.91
N TYR A 310 -14.84 11.66 5.05
CA TYR A 310 -15.65 10.45 5.14
C TYR A 310 -16.57 10.46 6.36
N GLN A 311 -17.68 9.71 6.26
CA GLN A 311 -18.59 9.42 7.36
C GLN A 311 -18.90 7.93 7.41
N SER A 312 -18.84 7.34 8.60
CA SER A 312 -19.20 5.95 8.86
C SER A 312 -20.63 5.88 9.39
N LEU A 313 -21.51 5.10 8.72
CA LEU A 313 -22.92 4.94 9.07
C LEU A 313 -23.24 3.45 9.30
N ALA A 314 -24.18 3.15 10.19
CA ALA A 314 -24.71 1.79 10.37
C ALA A 314 -26.23 1.84 10.51
N PHE A 315 -26.96 1.32 9.52
CA PHE A 315 -28.41 1.21 9.57
C PHE A 315 -28.83 -0.10 10.24
N GLU A 316 -29.56 -0.02 11.35
CA GLU A 316 -30.13 -1.18 12.03
C GLU A 316 -31.57 -1.39 11.58
N VAL A 317 -31.80 -2.53 10.92
CA VAL A 317 -33.07 -2.93 10.29
C VAL A 317 -33.67 -4.08 11.09
N PRO A 318 -34.65 -3.83 11.98
CA PRO A 318 -35.27 -4.91 12.73
C PRO A 318 -36.21 -5.73 11.83
N PHE A 319 -36.02 -7.03 11.76
CA PHE A 319 -36.99 -7.95 11.18
C PHE A 319 -37.87 -8.48 12.31
N LYS A 320 -39.08 -7.94 12.43
CA LYS A 320 -40.04 -8.27 13.50
C LYS A 320 -40.62 -9.67 13.28
N GLU A 321 -41.49 -10.16 14.15
CA GLU A 321 -42.13 -11.47 13.93
C GLU A 321 -42.82 -11.51 12.56
N GLU A 322 -42.64 -12.63 11.85
CA GLU A 322 -43.13 -12.81 10.49
C GLU A 322 -44.66 -12.82 10.45
N ILE A 323 -45.24 -12.11 9.49
CA ILE A 323 -46.67 -12.19 9.17
C ILE A 323 -46.81 -13.04 7.89
N PRO A 324 -47.41 -14.24 7.96
CA PRO A 324 -47.64 -15.08 6.78
C PRO A 324 -48.43 -14.33 5.70
N ASP A 325 -48.12 -14.59 4.44
CA ASP A 325 -48.76 -14.00 3.25
C ASP A 325 -48.71 -12.45 3.15
N SER A 326 -47.77 -11.82 3.86
CA SER A 326 -47.52 -10.39 3.73
C SER A 326 -46.89 -10.05 2.37
N PRO A 327 -47.24 -8.90 1.76
CA PRO A 327 -46.61 -8.46 0.53
C PRO A 327 -45.12 -8.16 0.74
N PRO A 328 -44.29 -8.23 -0.32
CA PRO A 328 -42.88 -7.85 -0.23
C PRO A 328 -42.72 -6.43 0.32
N ALA A 329 -41.83 -6.25 1.29
CA ALA A 329 -41.64 -4.95 1.91
C ALA A 329 -40.68 -4.06 1.12
N GLU A 330 -40.91 -2.75 1.18
CA GLU A 330 -39.96 -1.75 0.72
C GLU A 330 -39.50 -0.89 1.89
N VAL A 331 -38.27 -1.10 2.34
CA VAL A 331 -37.69 -0.39 3.50
C VAL A 331 -36.68 0.63 2.99
N ILE A 332 -36.86 1.90 3.36
CA ILE A 332 -35.94 2.97 2.95
C ILE A 332 -34.93 3.24 4.06
N LEU A 333 -33.64 3.10 3.74
CA LEU A 333 -32.52 3.41 4.62
C LEU A 333 -31.95 4.78 4.21
N SER A 334 -32.53 5.85 4.76
CA SER A 334 -32.16 7.23 4.37
C SER A 334 -31.30 7.95 5.39
N HIS A 335 -30.30 8.70 4.91
CA HIS A 335 -29.50 9.59 5.75
C HIS A 335 -29.01 10.80 4.96
N VAL A 336 -29.01 11.98 5.59
CA VAL A 336 -28.35 13.17 5.06
C VAL A 336 -27.02 13.34 5.79
N VAL A 337 -25.91 13.29 5.06
CA VAL A 337 -24.56 13.49 5.59
C VAL A 337 -24.47 14.85 6.31
N LYS A 338 -23.85 14.85 7.48
CA LYS A 338 -23.57 16.06 8.25
C LYS A 338 -22.07 16.28 8.26
N PRO A 339 -21.53 17.22 7.46
CA PRO A 339 -20.13 17.57 7.48
C PRO A 339 -19.70 17.94 8.90
N LYS A 340 -18.53 17.45 9.31
CA LYS A 340 -17.92 17.93 10.56
C LYS A 340 -17.32 19.29 10.26
N ASP A 341 -17.80 20.35 10.92
CA ASP A 341 -17.20 21.67 10.81
C ASP A 341 -15.72 21.57 11.20
N SER A 342 -14.84 22.00 10.29
CA SER A 342 -13.41 22.21 10.55
C SER A 342 -13.15 23.46 11.42
N GLY A 343 -14.05 23.73 12.37
CA GLY A 343 -14.06 24.89 13.26
C GLY A 343 -14.14 24.53 14.75
N GLY A 344 -13.67 23.33 15.13
CA GLY A 344 -13.52 22.95 16.54
C GLY A 344 -12.20 23.44 17.08
N ASP A 345 -12.22 24.54 17.84
CA ASP A 345 -11.14 24.94 18.74
C ASP A 345 -10.72 23.74 19.59
N LEU A 346 -9.53 23.19 19.28
CA LEU A 346 -8.77 22.37 20.20
C LEU A 346 -8.21 23.29 21.30
N GLN A 347 -9.06 23.75 22.22
CA GLN A 347 -8.59 24.18 23.52
C GLN A 347 -8.09 22.94 24.26
N LEU A 348 -6.79 22.72 24.16
CA LEU A 348 -6.04 21.87 25.07
C LEU A 348 -6.36 22.31 26.51
N PRO A 349 -6.83 21.41 27.40
CA PRO A 349 -6.92 21.74 28.80
C PRO A 349 -5.51 21.99 29.32
N ALA A 350 -5.26 23.20 29.82
CA ALA A 350 -4.07 23.49 30.59
C ALA A 350 -4.04 22.53 31.80
N ALA A 351 -2.99 21.72 31.90
CA ALA A 351 -2.77 20.85 33.03
C ALA A 351 -2.45 21.69 34.29
N PRO A 352 -2.88 21.24 35.49
CA PRO A 352 -2.71 21.96 36.75
C PRO A 352 -1.25 22.04 37.23
#